data_AF-A0A249PN21-F1
#
_entry.id   AF-A0A249PN21-F1
#
_cell.length_a   1.000
_cell.length_b   1.000
_cell.length_c   1.000
_cell.angle_alpha   90.00
_cell.angle_beta   90.00
_cell.angle_gamma   90.00
#
_symmetry.space_group_name_H-M   'P 1'
#
loop_
_entity.id
_entity.type
_entity.pdbx_description
1 polymer ?
#
loop_
_entity_poly.entity_id
_entity_poly.type
_entity_poly.pdbx_seq_one_letter_code
_entity_poly.pdbx_strand_id
1 'polypeptide(L)'
;MWAYRSGDDSDEPIVLLDYQPGRGQVHPQTFLGDYRGTLMSDGYTAWRTLNGAIHIGCMAHSRRRFVDALKARKKGGGPPEQALRFFEQLYRIERQARDKKQEA
;
A
#
# COMPACT_ATOMS: atom_id res chain seq x y z
N MET A 1 -6.02 4.01 15.37
CA MET A 1 -6.40 4.83 14.21
C MET A 1 -6.20 4.00 12.96
N TRP A 2 -7.26 3.84 12.19
CA TRP A 2 -7.30 3.25 10.86
C TRP A 2 -7.40 4.37 9.84
N ALA A 3 -6.75 4.20 8.69
CA ALA A 3 -6.79 5.18 7.61
C ALA A 3 -7.33 4.50 6.36
N TYR A 4 -8.37 5.08 5.79
CA TYR A 4 -8.99 4.65 4.54
C TYR A 4 -8.92 5.78 3.53
N ARG A 5 -8.70 5.42 2.27
CA ARG A 5 -8.64 6.38 1.16
C ARG A 5 -9.27 5.75 -0.07
N SER A 6 -10.04 6.53 -0.81
CA SER A 6 -10.52 6.16 -2.14
C SER A 6 -9.37 6.02 -3.15
N GLY A 7 -9.65 5.41 -4.30
CA GLY A 7 -8.75 5.49 -5.45
C GLY A 7 -8.55 6.94 -5.92
N ASP A 8 -7.44 7.20 -6.62
CA ASP A 8 -7.16 8.52 -7.22
C ASP A 8 -8.15 8.87 -8.36
N ASP A 9 -8.85 7.86 -8.88
CA ASP A 9 -9.85 7.91 -9.95
C ASP A 9 -11.30 7.96 -9.44
N SER A 10 -11.50 8.12 -8.12
CA SER A 10 -12.83 8.26 -7.52
C SER A 10 -13.43 9.62 -7.83
N ASP A 11 -14.68 9.65 -8.31
CA ASP A 11 -15.43 10.89 -8.59
C ASP A 11 -15.56 11.76 -7.32
N GLU A 12 -15.88 11.13 -6.18
CA GLU A 12 -15.84 11.76 -4.86
C GLU A 12 -14.69 11.19 -4.01
N PRO A 13 -13.51 11.83 -3.98
CA PRO A 13 -12.37 11.34 -3.23
C PRO A 13 -12.58 11.52 -1.72
N ILE A 14 -12.30 10.47 -0.95
CA ILE A 14 -12.45 10.45 0.51
C ILE A 14 -11.12 10.07 1.18
N VAL A 15 -10.81 10.76 2.27
CA VAL A 15 -9.80 10.36 3.26
C VAL A 15 -10.51 10.26 4.60
N LEU A 16 -10.56 9.06 5.17
CA LEU A 16 -11.19 8.80 6.46
C LEU A 16 -10.14 8.34 7.47
N LEU A 17 -10.09 9.04 8.60
CA LEU A 17 -9.32 8.66 9.77
C LEU A 17 -10.28 8.16 10.85
N ASP A 18 -10.31 6.85 11.05
CA ASP A 18 -11.20 6.20 12.00
C ASP A 18 -10.45 5.83 13.29
N TYR A 19 -10.84 6.46 14.40
CA TYR A 19 -10.28 6.10 15.70
C TYR A 19 -11.02 4.89 16.27
N GLN A 20 -10.26 3.86 16.60
CA GLN A 20 -10.76 2.65 17.22
C GLN A 20 -9.88 2.28 18.43
N PRO A 21 -10.47 1.71 19.49
CA PRO A 21 -9.71 1.15 20.59
C PRO A 21 -8.97 -0.11 20.09
N GLY A 22 -7.68 0.07 19.78
CA GLY A 22 -6.79 -1.00 19.33
C GLY A 22 -6.71 -1.18 17.81
N ARG A 23 -6.17 -2.35 17.42
CA ARG A 23 -5.88 -2.73 16.02
C ARG A 23 -6.50 -4.08 15.63
N GLY A 24 -7.55 -4.50 16.34
CA GLY A 24 -8.22 -5.77 16.08
C GLY A 24 -8.89 -5.81 14.71
N GLN A 25 -8.97 -7.01 14.12
CA GLN A 25 -9.59 -7.25 12.81
C GLN A 25 -11.09 -6.90 12.76
N VAL A 26 -11.76 -6.84 13.91
CA VAL A 26 -13.18 -6.44 14.01
C VAL A 26 -13.44 -5.05 13.41
N HIS A 27 -12.47 -4.16 13.47
CA HIS A 27 -12.60 -2.78 13.00
C HIS A 27 -12.71 -2.69 11.47
N PRO A 28 -11.74 -3.18 10.68
CA PRO A 28 -11.88 -3.19 9.23
C PRO A 28 -13.00 -4.10 8.74
N GLN A 29 -13.34 -5.18 9.46
CA GLN A 29 -14.53 -6.01 9.16
C GLN A 29 -15.84 -5.24 9.29
N THR A 30 -15.98 -4.44 10.35
CA THR A 30 -17.20 -3.65 10.59
C THR A 30 -17.33 -2.52 9.58
N PHE A 31 -16.22 -1.83 9.26
CA PHE A 31 -16.24 -0.71 8.33
C PHE A 31 -16.42 -1.14 6.87
N LEU A 32 -15.68 -2.16 6.41
CA LEU A 32 -15.72 -2.60 5.00
C LEU A 32 -16.79 -3.65 4.73
N GLY A 33 -17.34 -4.30 5.76
CA GLY A 33 -18.43 -5.27 5.61
C GLY A 33 -18.12 -6.34 4.57
N ASP A 34 -18.99 -6.44 3.56
CA ASP A 34 -18.90 -7.39 2.46
C ASP A 34 -18.22 -6.83 1.20
N TYR A 35 -17.43 -5.75 1.32
CA TYR A 35 -16.74 -5.10 0.20
C TYR A 35 -16.04 -6.10 -0.74
N ARG A 36 -16.35 -5.98 -2.04
CA ARG A 36 -15.86 -6.89 -3.10
C ARG A 36 -14.97 -6.22 -4.15
N GLY A 37 -14.44 -5.04 -3.86
CA GLY A 37 -13.53 -4.34 -4.75
C GLY A 37 -12.05 -4.64 -4.46
N THR A 38 -11.18 -3.79 -5.01
CA THR A 38 -9.73 -3.87 -4.79
C THR A 38 -9.34 -3.15 -3.52
N LEU A 39 -8.65 -3.84 -2.60
CA LEU A 39 -8.17 -3.28 -1.35
C LEU A 39 -6.64 -3.26 -1.32
N MET A 40 -6.05 -2.07 -1.42
CA MET A 40 -4.62 -1.87 -1.17
C MET A 40 -4.34 -1.69 0.31
N SER A 41 -3.49 -2.53 0.88
CA SER A 41 -3.12 -2.43 2.30
C SER A 41 -1.62 -2.41 2.53
N ASP A 42 -1.22 -2.03 3.74
CA ASP A 42 0.17 -2.13 4.23
C ASP A 42 0.64 -3.58 4.48
N GLY A 43 -0.23 -4.56 4.24
CA GLY A 43 0.02 -5.98 4.46
C GLY A 43 -0.25 -6.45 5.88
N TYR A 44 -0.82 -5.61 6.76
CA TYR A 44 -1.22 -6.03 8.09
C TYR A 44 -2.24 -7.17 8.05
N THR A 45 -2.10 -8.16 8.94
CA THR A 45 -2.88 -9.40 8.89
C THR A 45 -4.37 -9.20 9.12
N ALA A 46 -4.78 -8.14 9.83
CA ALA A 46 -6.19 -7.81 10.04
C ALA A 46 -6.97 -7.66 8.73
N TRP A 47 -6.34 -7.11 7.69
CA TRP A 47 -6.96 -6.94 6.37
C TRP A 47 -7.29 -8.27 5.69
N ARG A 48 -6.51 -9.32 5.94
CA ARG A 48 -6.65 -10.64 5.29
C ARG A 48 -7.93 -11.37 5.66
N THR A 49 -8.69 -10.84 6.61
CA THR A 49 -10.00 -11.39 7.01
C THR A 49 -11.14 -10.95 6.09
N LEU A 50 -10.90 -9.96 5.21
CA LEU A 50 -11.88 -9.46 4.24
C LEU A 50 -11.85 -10.32 2.98
N ASN A 51 -12.44 -11.51 3.05
CA ASN A 51 -12.34 -12.54 2.00
C ASN A 51 -13.03 -12.15 0.68
N GLY A 52 -13.96 -11.18 0.70
CA GLY A 52 -14.63 -10.69 -0.51
C GLY A 52 -13.78 -9.78 -1.38
N ALA A 53 -12.75 -9.15 -0.80
CA ALA A 53 -11.95 -8.14 -1.47
C ALA A 53 -10.79 -8.77 -2.27
N ILE A 54 -10.41 -8.12 -3.36
CA ILE A 54 -9.18 -8.42 -4.10
C ILE A 54 -8.03 -7.67 -3.41
N HIS A 55 -7.16 -8.42 -2.73
CA HIS A 55 -6.07 -7.84 -1.93
C HIS A 55 -4.85 -7.48 -2.80
N ILE A 56 -4.39 -6.23 -2.69
CA ILE A 56 -3.12 -5.77 -3.27
C ILE A 56 -2.21 -5.17 -2.18
N GLY A 57 -0.90 -5.37 -2.35
CA GLY A 57 0.11 -4.88 -1.41
C GLY A 57 0.56 -3.47 -1.76
N CYS A 58 0.64 -2.59 -0.75
CA CYS A 58 1.17 -1.24 -0.94
C CYS A 58 2.68 -1.27 -1.22
N MET A 59 3.08 -0.85 -2.42
CA MET A 59 4.49 -0.84 -2.85
C MET A 59 5.37 0.08 -1.99
N ALA A 60 4.83 1.17 -1.44
CA ALA A 60 5.56 2.04 -0.52
C ALA A 60 5.92 1.31 0.79
N HIS A 61 5.00 0.51 1.34
CA HIS A 61 5.24 -0.30 2.54
C HIS A 61 6.25 -1.41 2.26
N SER A 62 6.15 -2.10 1.13
CA SER A 62 7.14 -3.10 0.71
C SER A 62 8.53 -2.50 0.55
N ARG A 63 8.65 -1.35 -0.14
CA ARG A 63 9.93 -0.63 -0.32
C ARG A 63 10.58 -0.28 1.02
N ARG A 64 9.80 0.22 1.99
CA ARG A 64 10.31 0.61 3.31
C ARG A 64 11.03 -0.54 4.02
N ARG A 65 10.50 -1.76 3.92
CA ARG A 65 11.13 -2.96 4.52
C ARG A 65 12.52 -3.22 3.94
N PHE A 66 12.73 -3.00 2.64
CA PHE A 66 14.06 -3.13 2.02
C PHE A 66 15.00 -1.98 2.41
N VAL A 67 14.48 -0.76 2.59
CA VAL A 67 15.28 0.35 3.15
C VAL A 67 15.76 -0.01 4.56
N ASP A 68 14.86 -0.48 5.42
CA ASP A 68 15.20 -0.86 6.79
C ASP A 68 16.19 -2.03 6.82
N ALA A 69 15.98 -3.03 5.97
CA ALA A 69 16.89 -4.15 5.80
C ALA A 69 18.28 -3.70 5.33
N LEU A 70 18.37 -2.74 4.40
CA LEU A 70 19.66 -2.20 3.95
C LEU A 70 20.38 -1.44 5.08
N LYS A 71 19.64 -0.62 5.84
CA LYS A 71 20.18 0.13 7.00
C LYS A 71 20.69 -0.77 8.12
N ALA A 72 20.05 -1.92 8.33
CA ALA A 72 20.45 -2.88 9.35
C ALA A 72 21.75 -3.63 9.00
N ARG A 73 22.25 -3.54 7.75
CA ARG A 73 23.47 -4.24 7.33
C ARG A 73 24.71 -3.42 7.69
N LYS A 74 25.75 -4.11 8.16
CA LYS A 74 27.08 -3.53 8.43
C LYS A 74 27.83 -3.09 7.16
N LYS A 75 27.55 -3.73 6.03
CA LYS A 75 28.09 -3.40 4.71
C LYS A 75 26.92 -3.12 3.76
N GLY A 76 27.04 -2.08 2.95
CA GLY A 76 26.03 -1.71 1.95
C GLY A 76 25.77 -2.79 0.91
N GLY A 77 24.83 -2.52 0.01
CA GLY A 77 24.52 -3.35 -1.15
C GLY A 77 23.63 -4.57 -0.91
N GLY A 78 23.85 -5.61 -1.73
CA GLY A 78 23.18 -6.92 -1.61
C GLY A 78 21.71 -6.94 -2.04
N PRO A 79 20.96 -7.99 -1.67
CA PRO A 79 19.56 -8.16 -2.08
C PRO A 79 18.64 -6.97 -1.74
N PRO A 80 18.77 -6.30 -0.56
CA PRO A 80 17.95 -5.11 -0.28
C PRO A 80 18.22 -3.95 -1.24
N GLU A 81 19.48 -3.68 -1.58
CA GLU A 81 19.82 -2.65 -2.57
C GLU A 81 19.34 -3.02 -3.97
N GLN A 82 19.44 -4.29 -4.36
CA GLN A 82 18.88 -4.78 -5.61
C GLN A 82 17.36 -4.58 -5.68
N ALA A 83 16.64 -4.91 -4.61
CA ALA A 83 15.21 -4.64 -4.51
C ALA A 83 14.88 -3.15 -4.67
N LEU A 84 15.66 -2.27 -4.02
CA LEU A 84 15.47 -0.82 -4.14
C LEU A 84 15.72 -0.30 -5.57
N ARG A 85 16.66 -0.89 -6.32
CA ARG A 85 16.85 -0.59 -7.75
C ARG A 85 15.62 -0.98 -8.59
N PHE A 86 14.97 -2.10 -8.28
CA PHE A 86 13.71 -2.46 -8.95
C PHE A 86 12.58 -1.47 -8.63
N PHE A 87 12.46 -1.00 -7.38
CA PHE A 87 11.50 0.05 -7.03
C PHE A 87 11.79 1.37 -7.76
N GLU A 88 13.06 1.75 -7.89
CA GLU A 88 13.45 2.94 -8.66
C GLU A 88 13.02 2.83 -10.14
N GLN A 89 13.27 1.68 -10.76
CA GLN A 89 12.82 1.40 -12.12
C GLN A 89 11.30 1.48 -12.25
N LEU A 90 10.57 0.91 -11.30
CA LEU A 90 9.11 0.98 -11.26
C LEU A 90 8.61 2.44 -11.18
N TYR A 91 9.15 3.24 -10.27
CA TYR A 91 8.73 4.63 -10.11
C TYR A 91 9.06 5.49 -11.34
N ARG A 92 10.13 5.15 -12.07
CA ARG A 92 10.42 5.78 -13.36
C ARG A 92 9.34 5.47 -14.39
N ILE A 93 8.89 4.21 -14.49
CA ILE A 93 7.80 3.80 -15.39
C ILE A 93 6.49 4.48 -14.99
N GLU A 94 6.16 4.49 -13.70
CA GLU A 94 4.96 5.18 -13.20
C GLU A 94 4.96 6.68 -13.52
N ARG A 95 6.13 7.33 -13.44
CA ARG A 95 6.27 8.75 -13.82
C ARG A 95 6.00 8.93 -15.31
N GLN A 96 6.66 8.14 -16.16
CA GLN A 96 6.45 8.19 -17.61
C GLN A 96 4.98 7.93 -17.99
N ALA A 97 4.29 7.03 -17.28
CA ALA A 97 2.88 6.75 -17.51
C ALA A 97 1.99 7.94 -17.11
N ARG A 98 2.28 8.61 -15.99
CA ARG A 98 1.55 9.82 -15.58
C ARG A 98 1.73 10.95 -16.57
N ASP A 99 2.96 11.18 -17.03
CA ASP A 99 3.26 12.27 -17.98
C ASP A 99 2.50 12.04 -19.30
N LYS A 100 2.50 10.81 -19.83
CA LYS A 100 1.73 10.46 -21.04
C LYS A 100 0.21 10.60 -20.88
N LYS A 101 -0.33 10.32 -19.69
CA LYS A 101 -1.77 10.46 -19.42
C LYS A 101 -2.20 11.94 -19.41
N GLN A 102 -1.29 12.87 -19.13
CA GLN A 102 -1.58 14.31 -19.14
C GLN A 102 -1.53 14.93 -20.54
N GLU A 103 -0.91 14.24 -21.51
CA GLU A 103 -0.80 14.69 -22.91
C GLU A 103 -1.96 14.21 -23.80
N ALA A 104 -2.84 13.35 -23.28
CA ALA A 104 -3.98 12.75 -23.98
C ALA A 104 -5.32 13.27 -23.44
#